data_AF-A0A3A0AMN2-F1
#
_entry.id   AF-A0A3A0AMN2-F1
#
_cell.length_a   1.000
_cell.length_b   1.000
_cell.length_c   1.000
_cell.angle_alpha   90.00
_cell.angle_beta   90.00
_cell.angle_gamma   90.00
#
_symmetry.space_group_name_H-M   'P 1'
#
loop_
_entity.id
_entity.type
_entity.pdbx_description
1 polymer ?
#
loop_
_entity_poly.entity_id
_entity_poly.type
_entity_poly.pdbx_seq_one_letter_code
_entity_poly.pdbx_strand_id
1 'polypeptide(L)'
;METNFRRLVFYLSRENRNRRRLSPAQIVALSFAFAILLGTGALLLPISYVPGRQVELLDALFTATSAICVTGLTVMDTGSDFSRFGQVVILLLIQIGGFGIITVGTFIAFFSGRRIGFRERLTLQAQINSLHVGGVVKLIKRIMFLVFGAELAGTLLLYFRFAEEEGVEEGVFYALFHSISAFNNAGFSLYSDSLA
;
A
#
# COMPACT_ATOMS: atom_id res chain seq x y z
N MET A 1 -24.68 34.67 -38.02
CA MET A 1 -25.16 33.82 -36.89
C MET A 1 -24.05 32.96 -36.27
N GLU A 2 -23.07 32.45 -37.02
CA GLU A 2 -22.01 31.56 -36.51
C GLU A 2 -21.02 32.19 -35.51
N THR A 3 -20.79 33.50 -35.56
CA THR A 3 -19.77 34.17 -34.75
C THR A 3 -20.12 34.21 -33.25
N ASN A 4 -21.41 34.24 -32.91
CA ASN A 4 -21.88 34.26 -31.53
C ASN A 4 -21.86 32.87 -30.88
N PHE A 5 -22.03 31.80 -31.68
CA PHE A 5 -22.02 30.43 -31.20
C PHE A 5 -20.62 29.99 -30.76
N ARG A 6 -19.58 30.37 -31.52
CA ARG A 6 -18.19 30.09 -31.12
C ARG A 6 -17.76 30.85 -29.87
N ARG A 7 -18.25 32.09 -29.68
CA ARG A 7 -18.04 32.83 -28.42
C ARG A 7 -18.78 32.18 -27.27
N LEU A 8 -20.02 31.70 -27.47
CA LEU A 8 -20.79 31.01 -26.44
C LEU A 8 -20.12 29.70 -26.01
N VAL A 9 -19.62 28.90 -26.96
CA VAL A 9 -18.85 27.67 -26.67
C VAL A 9 -17.52 28.00 -25.96
N PHE A 10 -16.85 29.11 -26.33
CA PHE A 10 -15.65 29.58 -25.64
C PHE A 10 -15.93 30.08 -24.21
N TYR A 11 -17.07 30.75 -23.99
CA TYR A 11 -17.52 31.18 -22.66
C TYR A 11 -17.92 29.99 -21.78
N LEU A 12 -18.58 28.97 -22.34
CA LEU A 12 -18.95 27.73 -21.63
C LEU A 12 -17.75 26.81 -21.36
N SER A 13 -16.69 26.87 -22.20
CA SER A 13 -15.42 26.17 -21.95
C SER A 13 -14.55 26.84 -20.89
N ARG A 14 -14.94 28.02 -20.38
CA ARG A 14 -14.20 28.81 -19.38
C ARG A 14 -14.87 28.79 -18.00
N GLU A 15 -15.75 27.83 -17.73
CA GLU A 15 -16.24 27.57 -16.38
C GLU A 15 -15.45 26.43 -15.72
N ASN A 16 -14.13 26.57 -15.68
CA ASN A 16 -13.31 25.69 -14.84
C ASN A 16 -13.27 26.25 -13.43
N ARG A 17 -14.39 25.99 -12.75
CA ARG A 17 -14.63 26.11 -11.32
C ARG A 17 -13.34 25.88 -10.54
N ASN A 18 -12.95 26.91 -9.79
CA ASN A 18 -11.83 26.94 -8.86
C ASN A 18 -12.03 25.96 -7.67
N ARG A 19 -12.24 24.68 -7.98
CA ARG A 19 -12.10 23.60 -7.01
C ARG A 19 -10.61 23.35 -6.94
N ARG A 20 -9.98 23.73 -5.83
CA ARG A 20 -8.62 23.30 -5.47
C ARG A 20 -8.63 21.76 -5.47
N ARG A 21 -8.37 21.14 -6.63
CA ARG A 21 -8.26 19.69 -6.75
C ARG A 21 -6.90 19.34 -6.18
N LEU A 22 -6.90 18.46 -5.17
CA LEU A 22 -5.67 17.94 -4.59
C LEU A 22 -4.81 17.31 -5.69
N SER A 23 -3.51 17.54 -5.63
CA SER A 23 -2.59 16.85 -6.54
C SER A 23 -2.57 15.35 -6.22
N PRO A 24 -2.25 14.47 -7.20
CA PRO A 24 -2.12 13.04 -6.93
C PRO A 24 -1.20 12.72 -5.75
N ALA A 25 -0.08 13.46 -5.61
CA ALA A 25 0.83 13.33 -4.48
C ALA A 25 0.17 13.71 -3.13
N GLN A 26 -0.65 14.77 -3.11
CA GLN A 26 -1.41 15.15 -1.91
C GLN A 26 -2.45 14.10 -1.54
N ILE A 27 -3.10 13.47 -2.53
CA ILE A 27 -4.05 12.38 -2.29
C ILE A 27 -3.35 11.19 -1.63
N VAL A 28 -2.19 10.79 -2.15
CA VAL A 28 -1.38 9.71 -1.55
C VAL A 28 -0.96 10.07 -0.13
N ALA A 29 -0.39 11.26 0.08
CA ALA A 29 0.05 11.71 1.41
C ALA A 29 -1.10 11.74 2.43
N LEU A 30 -2.27 12.27 2.05
CA LEU A 30 -3.45 12.28 2.93
C LEU A 30 -3.98 10.88 3.20
N SER A 31 -3.92 9.97 2.22
CA SER A 31 -4.33 8.57 2.43
C SER A 31 -3.42 7.85 3.44
N PHE A 32 -2.11 8.09 3.37
CA PHE A 32 -1.13 7.56 4.32
C PHE A 32 -1.36 8.16 5.71
N ALA A 33 -1.49 9.50 5.81
CA ALA A 33 -1.77 10.15 7.08
C ALA A 33 -3.06 9.63 7.73
N PHE A 34 -4.13 9.44 6.95
CA PHE A 34 -5.37 8.88 7.44
C PHE A 34 -5.21 7.44 7.94
N ALA A 35 -4.53 6.59 7.18
CA ALA A 35 -4.27 5.20 7.57
C ALA A 35 -3.35 5.10 8.81
N ILE A 36 -2.36 6.00 8.95
CA ILE A 36 -1.53 6.12 10.16
C ILE A 36 -2.41 6.44 11.38
N LEU A 37 -3.30 7.41 11.27
CA LEU A 37 -4.17 7.80 12.38
C LEU A 37 -5.15 6.69 12.77
N LEU A 38 -5.73 6.01 11.79
CA LEU A 38 -6.59 4.84 12.04
C LEU A 38 -5.80 3.69 12.69
N GLY A 39 -4.60 3.39 12.18
CA GLY A 39 -3.71 2.38 12.73
C GLY A 39 -3.30 2.70 14.17
N THR A 40 -2.93 3.94 14.44
CA THR A 40 -2.61 4.43 15.79
C THR A 40 -3.79 4.24 16.73
N GLY A 41 -4.99 4.67 16.31
CA GLY A 41 -6.21 4.49 17.10
C GLY A 41 -6.53 3.02 17.37
N ALA A 42 -6.33 2.14 16.38
CA ALA A 42 -6.52 0.71 16.54
C ALA A 42 -5.47 0.10 17.50
N LEU A 43 -4.19 0.46 17.39
CA LEU A 43 -3.12 -0.05 18.25
C LEU A 43 -3.24 0.42 19.71
N LEU A 44 -3.90 1.55 19.95
CA LEU A 44 -4.20 2.03 21.30
C LEU A 44 -5.35 1.28 22.00
N LEU A 45 -6.12 0.48 21.28
CA LEU A 45 -7.20 -0.29 21.90
C LEU A 45 -6.63 -1.34 22.86
N PRO A 46 -7.28 -1.61 24.00
CA PRO A 46 -6.82 -2.59 24.98
C PRO A 46 -6.76 -4.03 24.47
N ILE A 47 -7.44 -4.33 23.35
CA ILE A 47 -7.36 -5.62 22.68
C ILE A 47 -6.06 -5.78 21.88
N SER A 48 -5.33 -4.70 21.60
CA SER A 48 -4.18 -4.68 20.68
C SER A 48 -2.86 -5.06 21.33
N TYR A 49 -2.79 -5.09 22.66
CA TYR A 49 -1.58 -5.40 23.41
C TYR A 49 -1.83 -6.46 24.47
N VAL A 50 -0.76 -7.12 24.91
CA VAL A 50 -0.85 -8.19 25.90
C VAL A 50 -1.28 -7.64 27.28
N PRO A 51 -2.01 -8.43 28.10
CA PRO A 51 -2.40 -7.99 29.44
C PRO A 51 -1.19 -7.58 30.30
N GLY A 52 -1.29 -6.44 30.97
CA GLY A 52 -0.21 -5.90 31.81
C GLY A 52 0.74 -4.95 31.08
N ARG A 53 0.64 -4.84 29.74
CA ARG A 53 1.26 -3.76 28.96
C ARG A 53 0.33 -2.56 28.83
N GLN A 54 0.94 -1.40 28.64
CA GLN A 54 0.26 -0.20 28.17
C GLN A 54 1.03 0.32 26.95
N VAL A 55 0.31 0.69 25.91
CA VAL A 55 0.89 1.30 24.70
C VAL A 55 0.67 2.80 24.79
N GLU A 56 1.76 3.57 24.80
CA GLU A 56 1.67 5.01 24.77
C GLU A 56 1.27 5.51 23.37
N LEU A 57 0.65 6.69 23.30
CA LEU A 57 0.23 7.31 22.03
C LEU A 57 1.41 7.46 21.06
N LEU A 58 2.59 7.84 21.57
CA LEU A 58 3.77 8.03 20.73
C LEU A 58 4.27 6.70 20.16
N ASP A 59 4.26 5.63 20.94
CA ASP A 59 4.69 4.30 20.50
C ASP A 59 3.73 3.71 19.47
N ALA A 60 2.42 3.86 19.68
CA ALA A 60 1.41 3.44 18.72
C ALA A 60 1.54 4.22 17.39
N LEU A 61 1.74 5.55 17.48
CA LEU A 61 1.90 6.40 16.30
C LEU A 61 3.17 6.06 15.53
N PHE A 62 4.28 5.85 16.24
CA PHE A 62 5.55 5.44 15.65
C PHE A 62 5.43 4.09 14.96
N THR A 63 4.86 3.10 15.65
CA THR A 63 4.66 1.74 15.14
C THR A 63 3.76 1.76 13.90
N ALA A 64 2.63 2.47 13.93
CA ALA A 64 1.73 2.59 12.79
C ALA A 64 2.41 3.28 11.58
N THR A 65 3.20 4.33 11.84
CA THR A 65 3.96 5.04 10.81
C THR A 65 5.04 4.14 10.21
N SER A 66 5.76 3.40 11.04
CA SER A 66 6.83 2.50 10.59
C SER A 66 6.28 1.33 9.77
N ALA A 67 5.13 0.77 10.18
CA ALA A 67 4.47 -0.32 9.47
C ALA A 67 3.99 0.11 8.08
N ILE A 68 3.26 1.22 7.96
CA ILE A 68 2.72 1.68 6.66
C ILE A 68 3.78 2.30 5.75
N CYS A 69 4.84 2.90 6.30
CA CYS A 69 5.99 3.34 5.51
C CYS A 69 6.94 2.18 5.20
N VAL A 70 6.68 0.99 5.76
CA VAL A 70 7.41 -0.24 5.45
C VAL A 70 8.89 -0.11 5.84
N THR A 71 9.17 0.54 6.97
CA THR A 71 10.53 0.88 7.42
C THR A 71 11.14 -0.13 8.41
N GLY A 72 10.32 -0.84 9.18
CA GLY A 72 10.78 -1.90 10.08
C GLY A 72 11.39 -1.46 11.39
N LEU A 73 11.34 -0.17 11.71
CA LEU A 73 11.76 0.34 13.01
C LEU A 73 10.68 0.08 14.04
N THR A 74 11.07 -0.54 15.16
CA THR A 74 10.18 -0.89 16.27
C THR A 74 10.68 -0.24 17.55
N VAL A 75 9.77 0.40 18.28
CA VAL A 75 10.01 0.87 19.67
C VAL A 75 9.45 -0.13 20.70
N MET A 76 8.56 -1.00 20.23
CA MET A 76 7.98 -2.12 20.95
C MET A 76 8.18 -3.38 20.12
N ASP A 77 8.45 -4.48 20.80
CA ASP A 77 8.54 -5.81 20.20
C ASP A 77 7.19 -6.23 19.61
N THR A 78 7.19 -6.58 18.31
CA THR A 78 5.93 -6.87 17.62
C THR A 78 5.33 -8.21 18.03
N GLY A 79 6.16 -9.17 18.43
CA GLY A 79 5.75 -10.50 18.86
C GLY A 79 5.26 -10.56 20.29
N SER A 80 6.02 -9.99 21.23
CA SER A 80 5.76 -10.10 22.66
C SER A 80 4.78 -9.05 23.19
N ASP A 81 4.70 -7.89 22.56
CA ASP A 81 4.00 -6.74 23.15
C ASP A 81 2.61 -6.54 22.60
N PHE A 82 2.44 -6.85 21.32
CA PHE A 82 1.16 -6.76 20.63
C PHE A 82 0.45 -8.11 20.71
N SER A 83 -0.86 -8.04 20.95
CA SER A 83 -1.72 -9.21 20.83
C SER A 83 -1.83 -9.63 19.35
N ARG A 84 -2.47 -10.78 19.10
CA ARG A 84 -2.79 -11.20 17.73
C ARG A 84 -3.58 -10.13 16.96
N PHE A 85 -4.47 -9.40 17.63
CA PHE A 85 -5.20 -8.31 17.00
C PHE A 85 -4.26 -7.17 16.59
N GLY A 86 -3.35 -6.75 17.48
CA GLY A 86 -2.35 -5.72 17.17
C GLY A 86 -1.41 -6.12 16.05
N GLN A 87 -0.94 -7.37 16.04
CA GLN A 87 -0.12 -7.95 14.98
C GLN A 87 -0.84 -7.91 13.62
N VAL A 88 -2.13 -8.25 13.59
CA VAL A 88 -2.95 -8.14 12.37
C VAL A 88 -3.10 -6.69 11.91
N VAL A 89 -3.28 -5.73 12.83
CA VAL A 89 -3.32 -4.30 12.48
C VAL A 89 -2.00 -3.87 11.83
N ILE A 90 -0.86 -4.24 12.41
CA ILE A 90 0.48 -3.96 11.86
C ILE A 90 0.63 -4.58 10.47
N LEU A 91 0.23 -5.85 10.31
CA LEU A 91 0.29 -6.57 9.04
C LEU A 91 -0.55 -5.89 7.93
N LEU A 92 -1.74 -5.42 8.28
CA LEU A 92 -2.60 -4.67 7.35
C LEU A 92 -1.98 -3.33 6.95
N LEU A 93 -1.36 -2.61 7.89
CA LEU A 93 -0.65 -1.37 7.58
C LEU A 93 0.52 -1.62 6.64
N ILE A 94 1.30 -2.68 6.86
CA ILE A 94 2.38 -3.10 5.96
C ILE A 94 1.85 -3.34 4.54
N GLN A 95 0.76 -4.10 4.41
CA GLN A 95 0.17 -4.39 3.11
C GLN A 95 -0.31 -3.11 2.39
N ILE A 96 -0.99 -2.22 3.11
CA ILE A 96 -1.47 -0.94 2.57
C ILE A 96 -0.28 -0.09 2.12
N GLY A 97 0.79 -0.05 2.93
CA GLY A 97 2.04 0.63 2.62
C GLY A 97 2.70 0.14 1.35
N GLY A 98 2.82 -1.19 1.21
CA GLY A 98 3.36 -1.84 0.03
C GLY A 98 2.62 -1.49 -1.26
N PHE A 99 1.28 -1.45 -1.21
CA PHE A 99 0.48 -0.97 -2.35
C PHE A 99 0.72 0.50 -2.68
N GLY A 100 1.00 1.34 -1.67
CA GLY A 100 1.34 2.74 -1.87
C GLY A 100 2.64 2.93 -2.64
N ILE A 101 3.70 2.16 -2.32
CA ILE A 101 4.97 2.16 -3.04
C ILE A 101 4.74 1.79 -4.51
N ILE A 102 3.98 0.73 -4.77
CA ILE A 102 3.69 0.27 -6.13
C ILE A 102 2.88 1.31 -6.92
N THR A 103 1.93 1.98 -6.26
CA THR A 103 1.12 3.04 -6.87
C THR A 103 2.00 4.22 -7.29
N VAL A 104 2.84 4.73 -6.39
CA VAL A 104 3.77 5.83 -6.68
C VAL A 104 4.77 5.42 -7.77
N GLY A 105 5.34 4.22 -7.70
CA GLY A 105 6.25 3.68 -8.71
C GLY A 105 5.59 3.58 -10.10
N THR A 106 4.34 3.13 -10.17
CA THR A 106 3.57 3.06 -11.43
C THR A 106 3.26 4.44 -11.98
N PHE A 107 2.92 5.41 -11.12
CA PHE A 107 2.73 6.80 -11.54
C PHE A 107 4.04 7.40 -12.06
N ILE A 108 5.15 7.24 -11.35
CA ILE A 108 6.46 7.72 -11.80
C ILE A 108 6.82 7.07 -13.13
N ALA A 109 6.66 5.76 -13.29
CA ALA A 109 6.91 5.06 -14.55
C ALA A 109 6.00 5.56 -15.69
N PHE A 110 4.73 5.83 -15.42
CA PHE A 110 3.79 6.39 -16.40
C PHE A 110 4.16 7.81 -16.83
N PHE A 111 4.59 8.67 -15.88
CA PHE A 111 4.99 10.05 -16.16
C PHE A 111 6.41 10.15 -16.76
N SER A 112 7.33 9.27 -16.35
CA SER A 112 8.71 9.20 -16.85
C SER A 112 8.80 8.48 -18.21
N GLY A 113 7.91 7.52 -18.46
CA GLY A 113 7.90 6.63 -19.62
C GLY A 113 6.89 6.99 -20.69
N ARG A 114 7.16 8.08 -21.42
CA ARG A 114 7.19 8.18 -22.89
C ARG A 114 6.90 9.62 -23.33
N ARG A 115 7.96 10.35 -23.72
CA ARG A 115 7.81 11.29 -24.85
C ARG A 115 7.51 10.45 -26.09
N ILE A 116 6.26 10.05 -26.28
CA ILE A 116 5.83 9.36 -27.50
C ILE A 116 6.11 10.33 -28.66
N GLY A 117 7.10 10.00 -29.50
CA GLY A 117 7.44 10.80 -30.67
C GLY A 117 6.24 10.90 -31.62
N PHE A 118 6.14 11.98 -32.39
CA PHE A 118 5.01 12.21 -33.31
C PHE A 118 4.75 11.02 -34.26
N ARG A 119 5.81 10.29 -34.66
CA ARG A 119 5.73 9.07 -35.49
C ARG A 119 5.17 7.86 -34.75
N GLU A 120 5.58 7.63 -33.49
CA GLU A 120 4.98 6.57 -32.65
C GLU A 120 3.52 6.88 -32.30
N ARG A 121 3.15 8.15 -32.17
CA ARG A 121 1.74 8.54 -31.96
C ARG A 121 0.87 8.17 -33.15
N LEU A 122 1.35 8.29 -34.39
CA LEU A 122 0.62 7.94 -35.61
C LEU A 122 0.45 6.42 -35.78
N THR A 123 1.49 5.63 -35.50
CA THR A 123 1.37 4.15 -35.49
C THR A 123 0.51 3.65 -34.32
N LEU A 124 0.60 4.29 -33.16
CA LEU A 124 -0.33 4.05 -32.06
C LEU A 124 -1.76 4.45 -32.45
N GLN A 125 -2.00 5.57 -33.15
CA GLN A 125 -3.34 5.98 -33.58
C GLN A 125 -4.02 4.94 -34.48
N ALA A 126 -3.26 4.27 -35.33
CA ALA A 126 -3.75 3.16 -36.16
C ALA A 126 -4.06 1.88 -35.34
N GLN A 127 -3.44 1.71 -34.17
CA GLN A 127 -3.67 0.59 -33.24
C GLN A 127 -4.65 0.92 -32.09
N ILE A 128 -4.89 2.22 -31.83
CA ILE A 128 -5.70 2.78 -30.73
C ILE A 128 -7.20 2.48 -30.89
N ASN A 129 -7.64 1.90 -32.01
CA ASN A 129 -8.99 1.33 -32.10
C ASN A 129 -9.16 0.08 -31.21
N SER A 130 -8.08 -0.44 -30.60
CA SER A 130 -8.10 -1.66 -29.78
C SER A 130 -7.60 -1.49 -28.34
N LEU A 131 -7.00 -0.36 -27.96
CA LEU A 131 -6.40 -0.20 -26.63
C LEU A 131 -6.54 1.24 -26.11
N HIS A 132 -6.84 1.35 -24.81
CA HIS A 132 -6.56 2.48 -23.88
C HIS A 132 -7.73 3.25 -23.25
N VAL A 133 -8.61 2.54 -22.53
CA VAL A 133 -9.22 3.07 -21.26
C VAL A 133 -9.18 2.02 -20.13
N GLY A 134 -9.08 0.72 -20.44
CA GLY A 134 -9.02 -0.36 -19.44
C GLY A 134 -7.62 -0.84 -19.01
N GLY A 135 -6.54 -0.25 -19.52
CA GLY A 135 -5.16 -0.75 -19.35
C GLY A 135 -4.64 -0.65 -17.91
N VAL A 136 -4.89 0.48 -17.25
CA VAL A 136 -4.42 0.73 -15.86
C VAL A 136 -5.10 -0.23 -14.88
N VAL A 137 -6.41 -0.46 -15.03
CA VAL A 137 -7.14 -1.43 -14.19
C VAL A 137 -6.63 -2.84 -14.40
N LYS A 138 -6.32 -3.24 -15.65
CA LYS A 138 -5.74 -4.55 -15.94
C LYS A 138 -4.33 -4.71 -15.35
N LEU A 139 -3.54 -3.64 -15.36
CA LEU A 139 -2.22 -3.60 -14.73
C LEU A 139 -2.32 -3.75 -13.21
N ILE A 140 -3.19 -2.96 -12.56
CA ILE A 140 -3.43 -3.06 -11.10
C ILE A 140 -3.86 -4.48 -10.72
N LYS A 141 -4.82 -5.07 -11.44
CA LYS A 141 -5.25 -6.46 -11.19
C LYS A 141 -4.10 -7.46 -11.33
N ARG A 142 -3.24 -7.29 -12.33
CA ARG A 142 -2.07 -8.17 -12.54
C ARG A 142 -1.06 -8.00 -11.41
N ILE A 143 -0.79 -6.77 -10.98
CA ILE A 143 0.07 -6.49 -9.83
C ILE A 143 -0.50 -7.16 -8.57
N MET A 144 -1.78 -6.94 -8.25
CA MET A 144 -2.41 -7.58 -7.08
C MET A 144 -2.31 -9.10 -7.13
N PHE A 145 -2.52 -9.72 -8.29
CA PHE A 145 -2.36 -11.16 -8.44
C PHE A 145 -0.92 -11.62 -8.20
N LEU A 146 0.08 -10.86 -8.68
CA LEU A 146 1.49 -11.17 -8.44
C LEU A 146 1.87 -11.00 -6.97
N VAL A 147 1.38 -9.94 -6.30
CA VAL A 147 1.64 -9.66 -4.88
C VAL A 147 1.07 -10.79 -4.03
N PHE A 148 -0.23 -11.04 -4.10
CA PHE A 148 -0.86 -12.09 -3.30
C PHE A 148 -0.37 -13.49 -3.67
N GLY A 149 -0.02 -13.73 -4.94
CA GLY A 149 0.58 -14.98 -5.38
C GLY A 149 1.97 -15.21 -4.79
N ALA A 150 2.81 -14.17 -4.76
CA ALA A 150 4.14 -14.24 -4.15
C ALA A 150 4.08 -14.36 -2.63
N GLU A 151 3.20 -13.61 -1.97
CA GLU A 151 2.97 -13.70 -0.53
C GLU A 151 2.46 -15.09 -0.14
N LEU A 152 1.49 -15.65 -0.88
CA LEU A 152 1.01 -17.01 -0.65
C LEU A 152 2.11 -18.06 -0.87
N ALA A 153 2.89 -17.93 -1.94
CA ALA A 153 4.01 -18.82 -2.20
C ALA A 153 5.05 -18.76 -1.07
N GLY A 154 5.41 -17.55 -0.61
CA GLY A 154 6.30 -17.36 0.54
C GLY A 154 5.74 -17.97 1.81
N THR A 155 4.45 -17.81 2.09
CA THR A 155 3.79 -18.41 3.25
C THR A 155 3.82 -19.94 3.19
N LEU A 156 3.52 -20.54 2.04
CA LEU A 156 3.57 -22.01 1.89
C LEU A 156 4.98 -22.56 2.07
N LEU A 157 6.00 -21.85 1.58
CA LEU A 157 7.40 -22.25 1.75
C LEU A 157 7.85 -22.12 3.21
N LEU A 158 7.52 -21.02 3.88
CA LEU A 158 7.90 -20.74 5.26
C LEU A 158 7.10 -21.60 6.27
N TYR A 159 5.88 -22.01 5.93
CA TYR A 159 5.00 -22.76 6.81
C TYR A 159 5.63 -24.04 7.34
N PHE A 160 6.32 -24.81 6.49
CA PHE A 160 6.93 -26.07 6.92
C PHE A 160 7.95 -25.87 8.04
N ARG A 161 8.68 -24.74 8.00
CA ARG A 161 9.66 -24.41 9.04
C ARG A 161 8.99 -23.90 10.30
N PHE A 162 8.09 -22.92 10.18
CA PHE A 162 7.43 -22.34 11.35
C PHE A 162 6.43 -23.29 12.02
N ALA A 163 5.86 -24.25 11.30
CA ALA A 163 5.02 -25.28 11.90
C ALA A 163 5.81 -26.23 12.81
N GLU A 164 7.10 -26.45 12.52
CA GLU A 164 8.01 -27.24 13.36
C GLU A 164 8.42 -26.47 14.63
N GLU A 165 8.69 -25.16 14.49
CA GLU A 165 9.19 -24.32 15.59
C GLU A 165 8.06 -23.83 16.52
N GLU A 166 6.95 -23.33 15.97
CA GLU A 166 5.87 -22.68 16.72
C GLU A 166 4.61 -23.56 16.87
N GLY A 167 4.57 -24.70 16.17
CA GLY A 167 3.42 -25.59 16.10
C GLY A 167 2.50 -25.32 14.90
N VAL A 168 1.61 -26.27 14.60
CA VAL A 168 0.85 -26.33 13.34
C VAL A 168 -0.09 -25.14 13.15
N GLU A 169 -0.80 -24.70 14.20
CA GLU A 169 -1.70 -23.55 14.13
C GLU A 169 -0.93 -22.25 14.02
N GLU A 170 0.05 -22.04 14.91
CA GLU A 170 0.75 -20.75 14.95
C GLU A 170 1.77 -20.56 13.84
N GLY A 171 2.35 -21.65 13.35
CA GLY A 171 3.21 -21.64 12.17
C GLY A 171 2.53 -21.06 10.94
N VAL A 172 1.20 -21.19 10.79
CA VAL A 172 0.46 -20.53 9.69
C VAL A 172 0.56 -19.02 9.80
N PHE A 173 0.32 -18.47 10.99
CA PHE A 173 0.35 -17.03 11.20
C PHE A 173 1.76 -16.47 11.08
N TYR A 174 2.75 -17.14 11.66
CA TYR A 174 4.16 -16.76 11.52
C TYR A 174 4.59 -16.75 10.06
N ALA A 175 4.25 -17.79 9.30
CA ALA A 175 4.57 -17.86 7.88
C ALA A 175 3.86 -16.78 7.05
N LEU A 176 2.60 -16.46 7.38
CA LEU A 176 1.85 -15.40 6.72
C LEU A 176 2.46 -14.03 7.01
N PHE A 177 2.69 -13.74 8.29
CA PHE A 177 3.22 -12.46 8.74
C PHE A 177 4.59 -12.17 8.12
N HIS A 178 5.52 -13.11 8.23
CA HIS A 178 6.88 -12.94 7.70
C HIS A 178 6.91 -12.91 6.17
N SER A 179 6.04 -13.64 5.49
CA SER A 179 5.95 -13.58 4.02
C SER A 179 5.51 -12.19 3.53
N ILE A 180 4.44 -11.64 4.10
CA ILE A 180 3.93 -10.30 3.75
C ILE A 180 4.96 -9.23 4.15
N SER A 181 5.55 -9.34 5.34
CA SER A 181 6.60 -8.42 5.80
C SER A 181 7.80 -8.44 4.84
N ALA A 182 8.30 -9.62 4.49
CA ALA A 182 9.44 -9.77 3.58
C ALA A 182 9.13 -9.28 2.17
N PHE A 183 7.97 -9.65 1.60
CA PHE A 183 7.58 -9.25 0.24
C PHE A 183 7.46 -7.72 0.11
N ASN A 184 6.88 -7.08 1.11
CA ASN A 184 6.75 -5.62 1.12
C ASN A 184 8.07 -4.92 1.53
N ASN A 185 9.08 -5.65 1.99
CA ASN A 185 10.35 -5.14 2.57
C ASN A 185 10.14 -4.37 3.88
N ALA A 186 9.18 -4.82 4.70
CA ALA A 186 8.77 -4.12 5.91
C ALA A 186 9.74 -4.24 7.06
N GLY A 187 10.52 -5.32 7.16
CA GLY A 187 11.48 -5.53 8.24
C GLY A 187 10.86 -5.84 9.62
N PHE A 188 9.53 -5.93 9.72
CA PHE A 188 8.85 -6.38 10.94
C PHE A 188 8.97 -7.90 11.08
N SER A 189 9.22 -8.37 12.31
CA SER A 189 9.28 -9.78 12.69
C SER A 189 8.40 -10.03 13.90
N LEU A 190 7.91 -11.27 14.06
CA LEU A 190 7.27 -11.70 15.30
C LEU A 190 8.30 -12.22 16.33
N TYR A 191 9.57 -12.36 15.96
CA TYR A 191 10.65 -12.65 16.90
C TYR A 191 11.34 -11.36 17.34
N SER A 192 11.82 -11.38 18.57
CA SER A 192 12.41 -10.20 19.23
C SER A 192 13.81 -9.83 18.75
N ASP A 193 14.54 -10.80 18.22
CA ASP A 193 15.84 -10.65 17.55
C ASP A 193 15.69 -10.54 16.02
N SER A 194 14.49 -10.30 15.53
CA SER A 194 14.16 -10.29 14.10
C SER A 194 14.23 -11.68 13.46
N LEU A 195 15.29 -12.02 12.73
CA LEU A 195 15.52 -13.35 12.14
C LEU A 195 16.98 -13.77 12.37
N ALA A 196 17.58 -13.29 13.46
CA ALA A 196 19.02 -13.39 13.75
C ALA A 196 19.42 -14.73 14.39
#